data_AF-E0ICM7-F1
#
_entry.id   AF-E0ICM7-F1
#
_cell.length_a   1.000
_cell.length_b   1.000
_cell.length_c   1.000
_cell.angle_alpha   90.00
_cell.angle_beta   90.00
_cell.angle_gamma   90.00
#
_symmetry.space_group_name_H-M   'P 1'
#
loop_
_entity.id
_entity.type
_entity.pdbx_description
1 polymer ?
#
loop_
_entity_poly.entity_id
_entity_poly.type
_entity_poly.pdbx_seq_one_letter_code
_entity_poly.pdbx_strand_id
1 'polypeptide(L)' 'MSNWTIYQQITINQLRVESVSNSSVLQVGSAGSIRSLSQLYNSGGFTGPAPQLGEENPLSFVPLPNPN' A
#
# COMPACT_ATOMS: atom_id res chain seq x y z
N MET A 1 27.36 -20.53 -17.15
CA MET A 1 25.94 -20.86 -16.91
C MET A 1 25.89 -21.73 -15.66
N SER A 2 25.48 -21.19 -14.51
CA SER A 2 25.48 -21.95 -13.25
C SER A 2 24.11 -22.61 -13.04
N ASN A 3 24.09 -23.94 -12.95
CA ASN A 3 22.92 -24.73 -12.62
C ASN A 3 22.96 -25.00 -11.11
N TRP A 4 21.89 -24.63 -10.40
CA TRP A 4 21.76 -24.83 -8.96
C TRP A 4 20.54 -25.72 -8.71
N THR A 5 20.75 -26.86 -8.06
CA THR A 5 19.67 -27.71 -7.59
C THR A 5 19.52 -27.49 -6.09
N ILE A 6 18.34 -27.00 -5.67
CA ILE A 6 18.07 -26.70 -4.27
C ILE A 6 16.93 -27.61 -3.79
N TYR A 7 17.22 -28.44 -2.80
CA TYR A 7 16.22 -29.25 -2.10
C TYR A 7 15.89 -28.60 -0.76
N GLN A 8 14.64 -28.17 -0.56
CA GLN A 8 14.17 -27.56 0.69
C GLN A 8 12.93 -28.28 1.20
N GLN A 9 12.94 -28.61 2.50
CA GLN A 9 11.77 -29.02 3.24
C GLN A 9 11.51 -27.97 4.31
N ILE A 10 10.42 -27.23 4.17
CA ILE A 10 10.04 -26.18 5.09
C ILE A 10 8.71 -26.55 5.72
N THR A 11 8.70 -26.78 7.02
CA THR A 11 7.50 -27.05 7.79
C THR A 11 7.22 -25.87 8.71
N ILE A 12 6.14 -25.16 8.43
CA ILE A 12 5.67 -24.03 9.22
C ILE A 12 4.35 -24.46 9.86
N ASN A 13 4.34 -24.62 11.19
CA ASN A 13 3.13 -24.98 11.93
C ASN A 13 2.17 -23.81 12.07
N GLN A 14 2.71 -22.60 12.27
CA GLN A 14 1.97 -21.35 12.29
C GLN A 14 2.88 -20.24 11.79
N LEU A 15 2.37 -19.39 10.90
CA LEU A 15 2.99 -18.13 10.52
C LEU A 15 1.92 -17.06 10.54
N ARG A 16 2.12 -16.06 11.40
CA ARG A 16 1.18 -14.97 11.66
C ARG A 16 1.87 -13.66 11.30
N VAL A 17 1.25 -12.92 10.39
CA VAL A 17 1.70 -11.59 9.97
C VAL A 17 0.61 -10.61 10.38
N GLU A 18 0.92 -9.74 11.33
CA GLU A 18 -0.05 -8.80 11.88
C GLU A 18 -0.32 -7.62 10.94
N SER A 19 0.73 -7.08 10.32
CA SER A 19 0.62 -5.97 9.38
C SER A 19 1.70 -6.02 8.34
N VAL A 20 1.36 -5.61 7.12
CA VAL A 20 2.32 -5.35 6.04
C VAL A 20 2.18 -3.90 5.62
N SER A 21 3.30 -3.20 5.47
CA SER A 21 3.34 -1.84 4.93
C SER A 21 3.66 -1.86 3.43
N ASN A 22 3.60 -0.69 2.80
CA ASN A 22 3.88 -0.58 1.37
C ASN A 22 5.26 -1.16 1.03
N SER A 23 5.29 -1.98 -0.03
CA SER A 23 6.44 -2.79 -0.48
C SER A 23 7.06 -3.74 0.53
N SER A 24 6.26 -4.28 1.45
CA SER A 24 6.71 -5.42 2.25
C SER A 24 6.85 -6.66 1.36
N VAL A 25 7.96 -7.37 1.49
CA VAL A 25 8.17 -8.68 0.90
C VAL A 25 8.40 -9.65 2.03
N LEU A 26 7.59 -10.70 2.09
CA LEU A 26 7.84 -11.84 2.96
C LEU A 26 8.13 -13.06 2.11
N GLN A 27 9.32 -13.63 2.28
CA GLN A 27 9.73 -14.80 1.54
C GLN A 27 10.09 -15.97 2.44
N VAL A 28 9.57 -17.14 2.08
CA VAL A 28 9.92 -18.45 2.65
C VAL A 28 10.47 -19.33 1.54
N GLY A 29 11.67 -19.89 1.73
CA GLY A 29 12.39 -20.67 0.73
C GLY A 29 13.35 -19.83 -0.12
N SER A 30 13.85 -20.41 -1.22
CA SER A 30 14.90 -19.78 -2.03
C SER A 30 14.40 -18.58 -2.83
N ALA A 31 15.14 -17.47 -2.71
CA ALA A 31 14.90 -16.22 -3.41
C ALA A 31 15.87 -16.02 -4.56
N GLY A 32 15.36 -15.47 -5.66
CA GLY A 32 16.19 -14.70 -6.58
C GLY A 32 16.46 -13.30 -6.04
N SER A 33 16.77 -12.35 -6.92
CA SER A 33 16.84 -10.93 -6.52
C SER A 33 15.41 -10.39 -6.37
N ILE A 34 15.03 -10.00 -5.15
CA ILE A 34 13.78 -9.28 -4.91
C ILE A 34 14.04 -7.79 -4.77
N ARG A 35 13.25 -6.99 -5.48
CA ARG A 35 13.25 -5.52 -5.40
C ARG A 35 11.90 -5.04 -4.88
N SER A 36 11.82 -4.75 -3.59
CA SER A 36 10.70 -4.03 -2.97
C SER A 36 10.82 -2.53 -3.30
N LEU A 37 9.85 -1.96 -4.03
CA LEU A 37 9.86 -0.55 -4.43
C LEU A 37 8.60 0.19 -3.95
N SER A 38 8.76 0.99 -2.89
CA SER A 38 7.69 1.86 -2.37
C SER A 38 7.81 3.26 -2.94
N GLN A 39 6.94 3.59 -3.88
CA GLN A 39 6.81 4.93 -4.41
C GLN A 39 5.58 5.62 -3.80
N LEU A 40 5.79 6.26 -2.65
CA LEU A 40 4.75 7.02 -1.94
C LEU A 40 4.71 8.44 -2.52
N TYR A 41 3.89 8.65 -3.55
CA TYR A 41 3.68 9.97 -4.12
C TYR A 41 2.45 10.64 -3.51
N ASN A 42 2.65 11.86 -3.04
CA ASN A 42 1.57 12.75 -2.65
C ASN A 42 1.09 13.54 -3.87
N SER A 43 0.36 12.88 -4.77
CA SER A 43 -0.19 13.51 -5.98
C SER A 43 -1.26 14.58 -5.69
N GLY A 44 -1.70 14.70 -4.43
CA GLY A 44 -2.65 15.71 -3.97
C GLY A 44 -2.00 16.96 -3.38
N GLY A 45 -0.67 17.04 -3.28
CA GLY A 45 0.04 18.23 -2.80
C GLY A 45 -0.18 18.54 -1.31
N PHE A 46 -0.59 17.55 -0.51
CA PHE A 46 -0.89 17.76 0.92
C PHE A 46 0.39 18.02 1.72
N THR A 47 0.60 19.24 2.21
CA THR A 47 1.80 19.62 3.00
C THR A 47 1.64 19.40 4.50
N GLY A 48 0.45 18.99 4.95
CA GLY A 48 0.13 18.73 6.34
C GLY A 48 -1.14 17.87 6.46
N PRO A 49 -1.57 17.59 7.69
CA PRO A 49 -2.85 16.93 7.95
C PRO A 49 -4.00 17.66 7.24
N ALA A 50 -5.04 16.92 6.87
CA ALA A 50 -6.26 17.56 6.36
C ALA A 50 -6.76 18.60 7.38
N PRO A 51 -7.20 19.80 6.94
CA PRO A 51 -7.79 20.78 7.84
C PRO A 51 -8.91 20.16 8.67
N GLN A 52 -9.03 20.54 9.95
CA GLN A 52 -10.23 20.17 10.71
C GLN A 52 -11.47 20.70 9.96
N LEU A 53 -12.51 19.87 9.87
CA LEU A 53 -13.83 20.33 9.45
C LEU A 53 -14.19 21.53 10.35
N GLY A 54 -14.28 22.71 9.75
CA GLY A 54 -14.83 23.88 10.44
C GLY A 54 -16.26 23.60 10.88
N GLU A 55 -16.75 24.36 11.88
CA GLU A 55 -18.17 24.35 12.25
C GLU A 55 -19.02 24.44 10.98
N GLU A 56 -20.02 23.55 10.88
CA GLU A 56 -20.98 23.39 9.78
C GLU A 56 -20.89 24.50 8.73
N ASN A 57 -20.17 24.24 7.65
CA ASN A 57 -20.35 25.03 6.44
C ASN A 57 -21.79 24.75 6.00
N PRO A 58 -22.71 25.74 5.97
CA PRO A 58 -24.05 25.50 5.46
C PRO A 58 -23.86 24.93 4.07
N LEU A 59 -24.36 23.71 3.85
CA LEU A 59 -24.23 22.95 2.61
C LEU A 59 -24.27 23.94 1.44
N SER A 60 -23.13 24.12 0.77
CA SER A 60 -23.07 24.96 -0.42
C SER A 60 -23.86 24.19 -1.48
N PHE A 61 -25.16 24.45 -1.53
CA PHE A 61 -26.04 24.00 -2.57
C PHE A 61 -25.63 24.74 -3.84
N VAL A 62 -24.64 24.20 -4.54
CA VAL A 62 -24.38 24.58 -5.92
C VAL A 62 -25.62 24.15 -6.70
N PRO A 63 -26.40 25.09 -7.27
CA PRO A 63 -27.55 24.71 -8.06
C PRO A 63 -27.06 23.95 -9.29
N LEU A 64 -27.56 22.73 -9.46
CA LEU A 64 -27.30 21.98 -10.69
C LEU A 64 -27.95 22.75 -11.85
N PRO A 65 -27.26 22.91 -13.00
CA PRO A 65 -27.89 23.49 -14.17
C PRO A 65 -29.08 22.63 -14.58
N ASN A 66 -30.18 23.28 -14.97
CA ASN A 66 -31.38 22.58 -15.36
C ASN A 66 -31.07 21.60 -16.51
N PRO A 67 -31.56 20.36 -16.44
CA PRO A 67 -31.41 19.44 -17.54
C PRO A 67 -32.14 20.01 -18.77
N ASN A 68 -31.44 20.06 -19.91
CA ASN A 68 -32.04 20.36 -21.21
C ASN A 68 -33.01 19.26 -21.62
#